data_AF-A0A7T0PWN7-F1
#
_entry.id   AF-A0A7T0PWN7-F1
#
_cell.length_a   1.000
_cell.length_b   1.000
_cell.length_c   1.000
_cell.angle_alpha   90.00
_cell.angle_beta   90.00
_cell.angle_gamma   90.00
#
_symmetry.space_group_name_H-M   'P 1'
#
loop_
_entity.id
_entity.type
_entity.pdbx_description
1 polymer ?
#
loop_
_entity_poly.entity_id
_entity_poly.type
_entity_poly.pdbx_seq_one_letter_code
_entity_poly.pdbx_strand_id
1 'polypeptide(L)'
;MSDLALLRFTWDASNANLKDGDQFSIKLPQEVAFKVPTTKDFLHDFDGDGVAETKVGECTIEAQLLTCTFNGELPERIKGGYKDVHGTGSVQVSAVKVTTASEITVSINAEKEVDVLLPNGEPILPPAPAAPYSPIPFDKWAWGMTESDTGPMWNILFSTGLPASGSTDRFLASFYNADYFNGTDVREIVIKDVLGPGQTFPALDQFRLIMRDSKHSDLRHQTIALGSSSASTTFPGFSVARVVIDGTTAEGTMATITLRGPFAPDTNYQLQYRAKADLTTPEGKAIPGTVYKNTASVCGTDLVRTSEQYFKESFTIDLTLAVGFGTFNVTKYVQGTGQDQVPADASFTVKADYTLPLTADKYPGWTPPGALSGDNKSGTVTFEVVRGVAKPLPGADPNPDAPLPVGTVVTVSEVLDSSTGAPAGYAWDTPSFTAGASTGETVTLTIADGHVIPVELRNTTQAQSNYFQVVKKAEGADGAAGKDYTFTYTCSDGQMGTITAKGDGVAVKSDTSFPVGTTCTVTEDTAKAGIEATPSTPRASRPSPSA
;
A
#
# COMPACT_ATOMS: atom_id res chain seq x y z
N MET A 1 22.05 32.01 -16.98
CA MET A 1 21.35 30.99 -16.16
C MET A 1 21.62 29.64 -16.80
N SER A 2 21.79 28.57 -16.03
CA SER A 2 21.86 27.22 -16.59
C SER A 2 20.45 26.79 -16.97
N ASP A 3 20.25 26.29 -18.19
CA ASP A 3 18.95 25.78 -18.62
C ASP A 3 18.56 24.57 -17.77
N LEU A 4 17.27 24.48 -17.46
CA LEU A 4 16.69 23.44 -16.63
C LEU A 4 15.91 22.46 -17.51
N ALA A 5 16.10 21.18 -17.24
CA ALA A 5 15.33 20.08 -17.80
C ALA A 5 14.75 19.21 -16.68
N LEU A 6 13.75 18.39 -17.02
CA LEU A 6 13.18 17.41 -16.12
C LEU A 6 13.43 16.01 -16.69
N LEU A 7 14.24 15.21 -15.99
CA LEU A 7 14.38 13.80 -16.28
C LEU A 7 13.20 13.06 -15.66
N ARG A 8 12.51 12.23 -16.44
CA ARG A 8 11.45 11.33 -15.96
C ARG A 8 11.88 9.89 -16.20
N PHE A 9 11.56 9.01 -15.26
CA PHE A 9 11.85 7.59 -15.37
C PHE A 9 10.72 6.76 -14.76
N THR A 10 10.67 5.50 -15.18
CA THR A 10 9.81 4.47 -14.60
C THR A 10 10.71 3.35 -14.08
N TRP A 11 10.32 2.73 -12.98
CA TRP A 11 11.03 1.61 -12.38
C TRP A 11 10.03 0.48 -12.11
N ASP A 12 10.47 -0.77 -12.26
CA ASP A 12 9.62 -1.96 -12.09
C ASP A 12 10.44 -3.05 -11.40
N ALA A 13 9.97 -3.45 -10.23
CA ALA A 13 10.54 -4.50 -9.41
C ALA A 13 9.58 -5.69 -9.22
N SER A 14 8.51 -5.77 -10.03
CA SER A 14 7.46 -6.81 -9.91
C SER A 14 8.02 -8.22 -10.07
N ASN A 15 9.09 -8.37 -10.86
CA ASN A 15 9.78 -9.65 -11.08
C ASN A 15 11.12 -9.74 -10.32
N ALA A 16 11.43 -8.75 -9.47
CA ALA A 16 12.65 -8.74 -8.68
C ALA A 16 12.43 -9.49 -7.35
N ASN A 17 13.45 -10.21 -6.90
CA ASN A 17 13.48 -10.77 -5.55
C ASN A 17 14.04 -9.74 -4.57
N LEU A 18 13.29 -8.66 -4.34
CA LEU A 18 13.73 -7.52 -3.53
C LEU A 18 14.12 -7.93 -2.12
N LYS A 19 15.26 -7.40 -1.67
CA LYS A 19 15.81 -7.54 -0.32
C LYS A 19 16.07 -6.17 0.29
N ASP A 20 16.18 -6.15 1.61
CA ASP A 20 16.62 -4.98 2.34
C ASP A 20 18.00 -4.53 1.84
N GLY A 21 18.13 -3.26 1.49
CA GLY A 21 19.35 -2.68 0.92
C GLY A 21 19.50 -2.84 -0.60
N ASP A 22 18.58 -3.52 -1.29
CA ASP A 22 18.58 -3.51 -2.76
C ASP A 22 18.36 -2.08 -3.27
N GLN A 23 18.94 -1.77 -4.42
CA GLN A 23 18.94 -0.42 -4.95
C GLN A 23 18.81 -0.39 -6.46
N PHE A 24 18.37 0.75 -6.98
CA PHE A 24 18.59 1.14 -8.37
C PHE A 24 19.28 2.50 -8.43
N SER A 25 20.01 2.74 -9.52
CA SER A 25 20.72 3.99 -9.71
C SER A 25 20.66 4.51 -11.14
N ILE A 26 20.71 5.83 -11.25
CA ILE A 26 20.75 6.59 -12.50
C ILE A 26 21.98 7.50 -12.42
N LYS A 27 22.94 7.27 -13.31
CA LYS A 27 24.14 8.07 -13.44
C LYS A 27 24.08 8.93 -14.70
N LEU A 28 24.11 10.24 -14.49
CA LEU A 28 24.18 11.24 -15.55
C LEU A 28 25.60 11.37 -16.12
N PRO A 29 25.74 11.73 -17.41
CA PRO A 29 27.03 12.07 -17.99
C PRO A 29 27.45 13.49 -17.60
N GLN A 30 28.68 13.87 -17.94
CA GLN A 30 29.31 15.15 -17.53
C GLN A 30 28.64 16.41 -18.11
N GLU A 31 27.83 16.28 -19.15
CA GLU A 31 27.11 17.36 -19.84
C GLU A 31 26.02 17.97 -18.96
N VAL A 32 25.46 17.16 -18.05
CA VAL A 32 24.33 17.53 -17.21
C VAL A 32 24.56 17.10 -15.75
N ALA A 33 23.87 17.74 -14.81
CA ALA A 33 23.93 17.41 -13.40
C ALA A 33 22.56 17.53 -12.73
N PHE A 34 22.28 16.71 -11.72
CA PHE A 34 21.08 16.88 -10.90
C PHE A 34 21.13 18.24 -10.21
N LYS A 35 19.98 18.94 -10.20
CA LYS A 35 19.93 20.34 -9.81
C LYS A 35 20.21 20.57 -8.32
N VAL A 36 19.69 19.70 -7.47
CA VAL A 36 19.72 19.84 -6.02
C VAL A 36 20.26 18.55 -5.42
N PRO A 37 21.51 18.55 -4.93
CA PRO A 37 22.00 17.45 -4.12
C PRO A 37 21.20 17.36 -2.82
N THR A 38 20.62 16.21 -2.53
CA THR A 38 19.76 16.01 -1.37
C THR A 38 19.57 14.52 -1.09
N THR A 39 19.05 14.21 0.10
CA THR A 39 18.55 12.90 0.46
C THR A 39 17.06 13.03 0.74
N LYS A 40 16.24 12.19 0.11
CA LYS A 40 14.78 12.20 0.29
C LYS A 40 14.31 10.82 0.73
N ASP A 41 13.51 10.78 1.78
CA ASP A 41 12.81 9.56 2.18
C ASP A 41 11.85 9.14 1.06
N PHE A 42 11.89 7.85 0.73
CA PHE A 42 10.90 7.25 -0.15
C PHE A 42 9.78 6.72 0.73
N LEU A 43 8.67 7.47 0.78
CA LEU A 43 7.50 7.17 1.60
C LEU A 43 6.37 6.59 0.75
N HIS A 44 5.54 5.75 1.38
CA HIS A 44 4.32 5.22 0.79
C HIS A 44 3.17 5.22 1.82
N ASP A 45 1.96 5.37 1.32
CA ASP A 45 0.71 5.26 2.06
C ASP A 45 0.21 3.82 1.96
N PHE A 46 0.35 3.06 3.04
CA PHE A 46 -0.11 1.68 3.09
C PHE A 46 -1.52 1.52 3.65
N ASP A 47 -2.10 2.52 4.31
CA ASP A 47 -3.43 2.39 4.94
C ASP A 47 -4.56 3.02 4.09
N GLY A 48 -4.19 3.80 3.08
CA GLY A 48 -5.08 4.44 2.13
C GLY A 48 -5.73 5.71 2.64
N ASP A 49 -5.18 6.35 3.69
CA ASP A 49 -5.70 7.60 4.25
C ASP A 49 -5.31 8.85 3.44
N GLY A 50 -4.44 8.69 2.43
CA GLY A 50 -3.94 9.73 1.55
C GLY A 50 -2.62 10.36 2.02
N VAL A 51 -2.00 9.85 3.08
CA VAL A 51 -0.77 10.37 3.67
C VAL A 51 0.36 9.33 3.54
N ALA A 52 1.36 9.65 2.73
CA ALA A 52 2.54 8.79 2.59
C ALA A 52 3.48 8.99 3.80
N GLU A 53 3.45 8.05 4.73
CA GLU A 53 4.20 8.13 5.99
C GLU A 53 5.12 6.94 6.26
N THR A 54 4.86 5.79 5.64
CA THR A 54 5.71 4.61 5.82
C THR A 54 6.93 4.70 4.92
N LYS A 55 8.12 4.77 5.50
CA LYS A 55 9.39 4.73 4.75
C LYS A 55 9.58 3.35 4.14
N VAL A 56 9.68 3.27 2.81
CA VAL A 56 10.00 2.07 2.02
C VAL A 56 11.43 2.07 1.47
N GLY A 57 12.13 3.20 1.63
CA GLY A 57 13.49 3.37 1.18
C GLY A 57 13.96 4.80 1.32
N GLU A 58 15.10 5.10 0.71
CA GLU A 58 15.70 6.43 0.69
C GLU A 58 16.39 6.65 -0.65
N CYS A 59 16.24 7.85 -1.21
CA CYS A 59 16.91 8.26 -2.43
C CYS A 59 17.95 9.33 -2.12
N THR A 60 19.22 9.01 -2.39
CA THR A 60 20.33 9.96 -2.33
C THR A 60 20.64 10.49 -3.72
N ILE A 61 20.72 11.81 -3.84
CA ILE A 61 20.94 12.55 -5.07
C ILE A 61 22.21 13.36 -4.91
N GLU A 62 23.23 12.99 -5.65
CA GLU A 62 24.47 13.76 -5.80
C GLU A 62 24.46 14.51 -7.14
N ALA A 63 25.56 15.16 -7.53
CA ALA A 63 25.61 15.91 -8.79
C ALA A 63 25.39 15.03 -10.05
N GLN A 64 25.90 13.80 -10.05
CA GLN A 64 25.82 12.90 -11.21
C GLN A 64 25.18 11.56 -10.92
N LEU A 65 24.87 11.24 -9.67
CA LEU A 65 24.36 9.93 -9.28
C LEU A 65 23.11 10.09 -8.44
N LEU A 66 22.03 9.45 -8.88
CA LEU A 66 20.83 9.23 -8.10
C LEU A 66 20.80 7.76 -7.74
N THR A 67 20.69 7.44 -6.46
CA THR A 67 20.56 6.08 -5.95
C THR A 67 19.37 6.01 -5.03
N CYS A 68 18.42 5.13 -5.32
CA CYS A 68 17.31 4.82 -4.43
C CYS A 68 17.52 3.43 -3.85
N THR A 69 17.61 3.34 -2.54
CA THR A 69 17.83 2.10 -1.78
C THR A 69 16.56 1.74 -1.03
N PHE A 70 16.04 0.55 -1.26
CA PHE A 70 14.87 0.01 -0.56
C PHE A 70 15.26 -0.47 0.84
N ASN A 71 14.34 -0.32 1.79
CA ASN A 71 14.49 -0.92 3.12
C ASN A 71 13.72 -2.24 3.21
N GLY A 72 13.69 -2.85 4.41
CA GLY A 72 13.01 -4.12 4.67
C GLY A 72 11.49 -4.13 4.56
N GLU A 73 10.82 -2.96 4.50
CA GLU A 73 9.35 -2.87 4.48
C GLU A 73 8.78 -3.49 3.21
N LEU A 74 9.27 -3.10 2.02
CA LEU A 74 8.76 -3.65 0.76
C LEU A 74 8.97 -5.17 0.62
N PRO A 75 10.16 -5.72 0.91
CA PRO A 75 10.36 -7.16 0.96
C PRO A 75 9.40 -7.88 1.93
N GLU A 76 9.08 -7.30 3.08
CA GLU A 76 8.09 -7.87 4.01
C GLU A 76 6.68 -7.85 3.43
N ARG A 77 6.28 -6.74 2.79
CA ARG A 77 4.98 -6.64 2.08
C ARG A 77 4.87 -7.66 0.95
N ILE A 78 5.93 -7.85 0.16
CA ILE A 78 5.96 -8.84 -0.93
C ILE A 78 5.77 -10.26 -0.37
N LYS A 79 6.46 -10.61 0.72
CA LYS A 79 6.21 -11.89 1.44
C LYS A 79 4.78 -11.99 1.99
N GLY A 80 4.18 -10.85 2.31
CA GLY A 80 2.79 -10.67 2.70
C GLY A 80 1.75 -10.85 1.58
N GLY A 81 2.17 -11.16 0.36
CA GLY A 81 1.29 -11.34 -0.80
C GLY A 81 1.07 -10.08 -1.62
N TYR A 82 1.78 -8.98 -1.35
CA TYR A 82 1.80 -7.82 -2.23
C TYR A 82 2.58 -8.11 -3.52
N LYS A 83 2.12 -7.55 -4.63
CA LYS A 83 2.63 -7.75 -5.99
C LYS A 83 2.57 -6.44 -6.79
N ASP A 84 2.99 -6.51 -8.06
CA ASP A 84 2.99 -5.39 -9.00
C ASP A 84 3.78 -4.18 -8.47
N VAL A 85 4.98 -4.43 -7.92
CA VAL A 85 5.81 -3.39 -7.30
C VAL A 85 6.52 -2.58 -8.38
N HIS A 86 6.02 -1.37 -8.65
CA HIS A 86 6.57 -0.48 -9.67
C HIS A 86 6.31 0.98 -9.32
N GLY A 87 6.85 1.91 -10.11
CA GLY A 87 6.54 3.32 -9.95
C GLY A 87 7.22 4.22 -10.96
N THR A 88 7.10 5.50 -10.72
CA THR A 88 7.66 6.57 -11.53
C THR A 88 8.48 7.52 -10.67
N GLY A 89 9.40 8.22 -11.31
CA GLY A 89 10.15 9.28 -10.67
C GLY A 89 10.46 10.41 -11.62
N SER A 90 10.70 11.58 -11.06
CA SER A 90 11.13 12.74 -11.81
C SER A 90 12.17 13.53 -11.04
N VAL A 91 13.17 14.06 -11.73
CA VAL A 91 14.27 14.80 -11.11
C VAL A 91 14.71 15.95 -12.01
N GLN A 92 14.89 17.14 -11.43
CA GLN A 92 15.38 18.32 -12.13
C GLN A 92 16.87 18.21 -12.44
N VAL A 93 17.23 18.57 -13.66
CA VAL A 93 18.59 18.46 -14.21
C VAL A 93 18.99 19.82 -14.79
N SER A 94 20.26 20.20 -14.64
CA SER A 94 20.86 21.39 -15.24
C SER A 94 21.90 21.03 -16.28
N ALA A 95 21.94 21.80 -17.36
CA ALA A 95 23.08 21.80 -18.28
C ALA A 95 24.32 22.40 -17.58
N VAL A 96 25.43 21.65 -17.60
CA VAL A 96 26.69 22.08 -16.96
C VAL A 96 27.88 22.11 -17.92
N LYS A 97 27.79 21.43 -19.08
CA LYS A 97 28.82 21.46 -20.12
C LYS A 97 28.20 21.44 -21.52
N VAL A 98 28.78 22.25 -22.41
CA VAL A 98 28.41 22.37 -23.83
C VAL A 98 28.60 21.03 -24.54
N THR A 99 27.66 20.68 -25.40
CA THR A 99 27.75 19.52 -26.30
C THR A 99 27.10 19.85 -27.63
N THR A 100 27.59 19.26 -28.72
CA THR A 100 26.96 19.34 -30.04
C THR A 100 26.02 18.17 -30.32
N ALA A 101 25.97 17.17 -29.41
CA ALA A 101 25.05 16.04 -29.54
C ALA A 101 23.62 16.47 -29.22
N SER A 102 22.65 15.83 -29.86
CA SER A 102 21.20 15.98 -29.58
C SER A 102 20.71 15.01 -28.49
N GLU A 103 21.56 14.09 -28.05
CA GLU A 103 21.28 13.08 -27.04
C GLU A 103 22.44 12.94 -26.05
N ILE A 104 22.13 12.44 -24.86
CA ILE A 104 23.08 12.13 -23.81
C ILE A 104 22.90 10.69 -23.33
N THR A 105 24.01 10.00 -23.08
CA THR A 105 23.97 8.62 -22.59
C THR A 105 23.92 8.61 -21.07
N VAL A 106 22.86 8.03 -20.51
CA VAL A 106 22.65 7.84 -19.08
C VAL A 106 22.93 6.37 -18.73
N SER A 107 23.62 6.13 -17.63
CA SER A 107 23.88 4.77 -17.15
C SER A 107 22.90 4.39 -16.05
N ILE A 108 22.25 3.24 -16.19
CA ILE A 108 21.29 2.65 -15.25
C ILE A 108 21.96 1.46 -14.58
N ASN A 109 21.99 1.47 -13.24
CA ASN A 109 22.59 0.43 -12.40
C ASN A 109 24.07 0.09 -12.74
N ALA A 110 24.80 1.02 -13.38
CA ALA A 110 26.15 0.81 -13.91
C ALA A 110 26.30 -0.28 -15.00
N GLU A 111 25.21 -0.96 -15.39
CA GLU A 111 25.23 -2.11 -16.29
C GLU A 111 24.63 -1.79 -17.66
N LYS A 112 23.68 -0.84 -17.71
CA LYS A 112 22.94 -0.52 -18.93
C LYS A 112 23.11 0.95 -19.29
N GLU A 113 23.41 1.21 -20.55
CA GLU A 113 23.42 2.55 -21.12
C GLU A 113 22.12 2.82 -21.88
N VAL A 114 21.59 4.03 -21.73
CA VAL A 114 20.35 4.48 -22.37
C VAL A 114 20.58 5.87 -22.91
N ASP A 115 20.41 6.05 -24.21
CA ASP A 115 20.47 7.36 -24.85
C ASP A 115 19.15 8.11 -24.61
N VAL A 116 19.27 9.34 -24.11
CA VAL A 116 18.17 10.22 -23.77
C VAL A 116 18.29 11.48 -24.62
N LEU A 117 17.25 11.76 -25.41
CA LEU A 117 17.17 12.97 -26.23
C LEU A 117 17.18 14.21 -25.33
N LEU A 118 18.02 15.19 -25.66
CA LEU A 118 17.98 16.51 -25.05
C LEU A 118 16.66 17.22 -25.40
N PRO A 119 16.24 18.22 -24.60
CA PRO A 119 15.02 18.96 -24.89
C PRO A 119 15.00 19.49 -26.33
N ASN A 120 13.90 19.23 -27.05
CA ASN A 120 13.70 19.55 -28.47
C ASN A 120 14.70 18.90 -29.45
N GLY A 121 15.54 17.96 -29.01
CA GLY A 121 16.61 17.37 -29.82
C GLY A 121 17.75 18.34 -30.15
N GLU A 122 17.90 19.41 -29.36
CA GLU A 122 18.88 20.46 -29.60
C GLU A 122 20.12 20.32 -28.70
N PRO A 123 21.31 20.75 -29.17
CA PRO A 123 22.54 20.71 -28.40
C PRO A 123 22.56 21.68 -27.21
N ILE A 124 23.44 21.42 -26.24
CA ILE A 124 23.73 22.38 -25.16
C ILE A 124 24.72 23.42 -25.71
N LEU A 125 24.24 24.62 -26.00
CA LEU A 125 25.03 25.70 -26.57
C LEU A 125 25.81 26.50 -25.51
N PRO A 126 26.93 27.13 -25.88
CA PRO A 126 27.59 28.09 -25.00
C PRO A 126 26.66 29.28 -24.69
N PRO A 127 26.86 29.98 -23.55
CA PRO A 127 26.13 31.20 -23.27
C PRO A 127 26.23 32.20 -24.42
N ALA A 128 25.10 32.80 -24.80
CA ALA A 128 25.09 33.84 -25.82
C ALA A 128 26.05 34.98 -25.45
N PRO A 129 26.72 35.61 -26.43
CA PRO A 129 27.57 36.77 -26.18
C PRO A 129 26.76 37.88 -25.52
N ALA A 130 27.42 38.70 -24.70
CA ALA A 130 26.77 39.81 -24.02
C ALA A 130 26.16 40.77 -25.06
N ALA A 131 24.85 41.03 -24.93
CA ALA A 131 24.17 41.98 -25.80
C ALA A 131 24.80 43.38 -25.69
N PRO A 132 24.79 44.19 -26.76
CA PRO A 132 25.13 45.60 -26.66
C PRO A 132 24.23 46.28 -25.62
N TYR A 133 24.71 47.37 -25.03
CA TYR A 133 23.92 48.15 -24.08
C TYR A 133 22.57 48.52 -24.68
N SER A 134 21.51 48.31 -23.89
CA SER A 134 20.17 48.81 -24.15
C SER A 134 19.54 49.21 -22.81
N PRO A 135 18.90 50.38 -22.70
CA PRO A 135 18.30 50.81 -21.45
C PRO A 135 17.20 49.84 -21.04
N ILE A 136 17.22 49.42 -19.77
CA ILE A 136 16.18 48.56 -19.18
C ILE A 136 15.10 49.39 -18.49
N PRO A 137 13.81 49.05 -18.65
CA PRO A 137 12.74 49.71 -17.90
C PRO A 137 12.89 49.42 -16.40
N PHE A 138 12.22 50.21 -15.57
CA PHE A 138 12.01 49.84 -14.17
C PHE A 138 11.29 48.49 -14.12
N ASP A 139 11.91 47.54 -13.46
CA ASP A 139 11.44 46.17 -13.42
C ASP A 139 11.83 45.46 -12.13
N LYS A 140 11.13 44.37 -11.84
CA LYS A 140 11.35 43.56 -10.65
C LYS A 140 11.20 42.09 -10.97
N TRP A 141 12.13 41.27 -10.50
CA TRP A 141 12.15 39.83 -10.75
C TRP A 141 12.98 39.11 -9.70
N ALA A 142 12.94 37.77 -9.69
CA ALA A 142 13.79 36.94 -8.84
C ALA A 142 14.53 35.85 -9.63
N TRP A 143 15.62 35.35 -9.06
CA TRP A 143 16.27 34.14 -9.58
C TRP A 143 15.43 32.91 -9.26
N GLY A 144 15.55 31.88 -10.12
CA GLY A 144 14.97 30.57 -9.85
C GLY A 144 15.41 30.03 -8.50
N MET A 145 14.49 29.35 -7.82
CA MET A 145 14.67 28.83 -6.46
C MET A 145 14.67 27.30 -6.44
N THR A 146 15.27 26.77 -5.39
CA THR A 146 15.31 25.35 -5.03
C THR A 146 15.09 25.20 -3.53
N GLU A 147 14.96 23.96 -3.07
CA GLU A 147 14.85 23.57 -1.67
C GLU A 147 16.06 24.00 -0.83
N SER A 148 17.21 24.22 -1.47
CA SER A 148 18.43 24.66 -0.79
C SER A 148 18.42 26.16 -0.47
N ASP A 149 17.55 26.94 -1.10
CA ASP A 149 17.46 28.39 -0.92
C ASP A 149 16.71 28.76 0.37
N THR A 150 17.18 29.81 1.05
CA THR A 150 16.53 30.36 2.26
C THR A 150 15.41 31.34 1.94
N GLY A 151 15.08 31.55 0.66
CA GLY A 151 14.09 32.52 0.19
C GLY A 151 14.48 33.17 -1.15
N PRO A 152 13.58 33.94 -1.77
CA PRO A 152 13.76 34.50 -3.11
C PRO A 152 14.88 35.55 -3.15
N MET A 153 15.69 35.48 -4.21
CA MET A 153 16.69 36.51 -4.51
C MET A 153 16.07 37.56 -5.44
N TRP A 154 15.56 38.62 -4.83
CA TRP A 154 14.90 39.73 -5.51
C TRP A 154 15.91 40.67 -6.17
N ASN A 155 15.55 41.13 -7.36
CA ASN A 155 16.30 42.09 -8.15
C ASN A 155 15.35 43.21 -8.59
N ILE A 156 15.75 44.46 -8.37
CA ILE A 156 15.05 45.65 -8.83
C ILE A 156 15.95 46.35 -9.83
N LEU A 157 15.46 46.51 -11.05
CA LEU A 157 16.20 47.02 -12.19
C LEU A 157 15.75 48.45 -12.50
N PHE A 158 16.68 49.31 -12.90
CA PHE A 158 16.36 50.62 -13.48
C PHE A 158 17.48 51.09 -14.39
N SER A 159 17.15 51.95 -15.35
CA SER A 159 18.12 52.62 -16.22
C SER A 159 18.08 54.13 -16.03
N THR A 160 19.25 54.75 -16.13
CA THR A 160 19.41 56.21 -16.25
C THR A 160 19.38 56.69 -17.71
N GLY A 161 19.27 55.78 -18.67
CA GLY A 161 19.06 56.09 -20.08
C GLY A 161 17.60 55.92 -20.52
N LEU A 162 17.29 56.44 -21.71
CA LEU A 162 15.99 56.29 -22.36
C LEU A 162 16.13 55.48 -23.66
N PRO A 163 15.12 54.67 -24.04
CA PRO A 163 15.14 53.97 -25.30
C PRO A 163 15.12 54.97 -26.47
N ALA A 164 15.80 54.63 -27.57
CA ALA A 164 15.84 55.48 -28.76
C ALA A 164 14.47 55.64 -29.45
N SER A 165 13.53 54.74 -29.18
CA SER A 165 12.16 54.80 -29.68
C SER A 165 11.21 54.05 -28.72
N GLY A 166 9.92 54.41 -28.74
CA GLY A 166 8.89 53.78 -27.91
C GLY A 166 8.51 54.58 -26.67
N SER A 167 7.64 54.01 -25.83
CA SER A 167 7.18 54.64 -24.58
C SER A 167 8.31 54.66 -23.55
N THR A 168 8.45 55.80 -22.88
CA THR A 168 9.43 56.05 -21.84
C THR A 168 8.82 56.00 -20.43
N ASP A 169 7.50 55.78 -20.30
CA ASP A 169 6.77 55.85 -19.03
C ASP A 169 7.22 54.81 -17.99
N ARG A 170 7.92 53.76 -18.46
CA ARG A 170 8.49 52.72 -17.61
C ARG A 170 9.93 52.99 -17.16
N PHE A 171 10.56 54.06 -17.64
CA PHE A 171 11.97 54.34 -17.39
C PHE A 171 12.13 55.39 -16.31
N LEU A 172 13.01 55.11 -15.35
CA LEU A 172 13.29 56.03 -14.24
C LEU A 172 13.75 57.40 -14.76
N ALA A 173 14.58 57.41 -15.80
CA ALA A 173 15.09 58.63 -16.43
C ALA A 173 14.01 59.61 -16.90
N SER A 174 12.80 59.15 -17.23
CA SER A 174 11.69 60.01 -17.68
C SER A 174 11.14 60.94 -16.61
N PHE A 175 11.39 60.64 -15.33
CA PHE A 175 10.87 61.39 -14.18
C PHE A 175 11.87 62.42 -13.65
N TYR A 176 13.07 62.48 -14.21
CA TYR A 176 14.12 63.41 -13.81
C TYR A 176 14.54 64.28 -15.00
N ASN A 177 15.12 65.45 -14.71
CA ASN A 177 15.74 66.24 -15.77
C ASN A 177 16.99 65.53 -16.33
N ALA A 178 17.38 65.89 -17.56
CA ALA A 178 18.47 65.23 -18.27
C ALA A 178 19.83 65.31 -17.53
N ASP A 179 20.03 66.33 -16.69
CA ASP A 179 21.28 66.55 -15.94
C ASP A 179 21.31 65.84 -14.58
N TYR A 180 20.21 65.20 -14.16
CA TYR A 180 20.13 64.56 -12.84
C TYR A 180 21.15 63.41 -12.73
N PHE A 181 21.23 62.58 -13.76
CA PHE A 181 22.12 61.42 -13.87
C PHE A 181 23.39 61.76 -14.65
N ASN A 182 24.20 62.69 -14.14
CA ASN A 182 25.41 63.18 -14.83
C ASN A 182 26.70 62.38 -14.50
N GLY A 183 26.64 61.41 -13.60
CA GLY A 183 27.79 60.61 -13.20
C GLY A 183 28.81 61.32 -12.29
N THR A 184 28.53 62.54 -11.85
CA THR A 184 29.42 63.33 -10.97
C THR A 184 28.75 63.75 -9.68
N ASP A 185 27.50 64.21 -9.74
CA ASP A 185 26.77 64.67 -8.58
C ASP A 185 26.18 63.48 -7.83
N VAL A 186 26.35 63.47 -6.50
CA VAL A 186 25.74 62.46 -5.66
C VAL A 186 24.23 62.72 -5.58
N ARG A 187 23.45 61.80 -6.14
CA ARG A 187 21.98 61.83 -6.12
C ARG A 187 21.41 60.72 -5.25
N GLU A 188 20.14 60.88 -4.87
CA GLU A 188 19.38 59.86 -4.17
C GLU A 188 18.25 59.31 -5.06
N ILE A 189 18.01 58.01 -4.94
CA ILE A 189 16.86 57.31 -5.49
C ILE A 189 16.23 56.55 -4.31
N VAL A 190 14.97 56.82 -4.02
CA VAL A 190 14.26 56.22 -2.88
C VAL A 190 13.23 55.22 -3.40
N ILE A 191 13.43 53.95 -3.04
CA ILE A 191 12.58 52.83 -3.44
C ILE A 191 11.75 52.40 -2.23
N LYS A 192 10.44 52.22 -2.42
CA LYS A 192 9.58 51.50 -1.48
C LYS A 192 9.42 50.07 -1.98
N ASP A 193 9.83 49.11 -1.18
CA ASP A 193 9.73 47.68 -1.48
C ASP A 193 8.79 47.02 -0.46
N VAL A 194 7.87 46.18 -0.93
CA VAL A 194 6.84 45.51 -0.13
C VAL A 194 6.92 44.01 -0.38
N LEU A 195 7.48 43.29 0.58
CA LEU A 195 7.48 41.83 0.60
C LEU A 195 6.11 41.32 1.03
N GLY A 196 5.44 40.56 0.17
CA GLY A 196 4.23 39.83 0.54
C GLY A 196 4.48 38.79 1.66
N PRO A 197 3.43 38.18 2.21
CA PRO A 197 3.52 37.23 3.33
C PRO A 197 4.51 36.07 3.11
N GLY A 198 4.98 35.48 4.22
CA GLY A 198 5.86 34.30 4.22
C GLY A 198 7.34 34.61 3.97
N GLN A 199 7.75 35.88 4.06
CA GLN A 199 9.14 36.30 3.90
C GLN A 199 9.43 37.60 4.64
N THR A 200 10.69 37.81 4.98
CA THR A 200 11.21 38.99 5.69
C THR A 200 12.42 39.58 4.97
N PHE A 201 12.64 40.89 5.17
CA PHE A 201 13.83 41.55 4.65
C PHE A 201 15.08 41.04 5.36
N PRO A 202 16.20 40.88 4.63
CA PRO A 202 17.46 40.55 5.26
C PRO A 202 18.04 41.77 6.00
N ALA A 203 19.14 41.55 6.72
CA ALA A 203 19.94 42.64 7.27
C ALA A 203 20.52 43.52 6.15
N LEU A 204 20.80 44.79 6.47
CA LEU A 204 21.27 45.79 5.52
C LEU A 204 22.51 45.32 4.73
N ASP A 205 23.44 44.63 5.38
CA ASP A 205 24.68 44.11 4.78
C ASP A 205 24.47 43.08 3.66
N GLN A 206 23.26 42.55 3.50
CA GLN A 206 22.91 41.61 2.44
C GLN A 206 22.37 42.28 1.17
N PHE A 207 22.19 43.60 1.18
CA PHE A 207 21.81 44.37 0.00
C PHE A 207 23.04 44.73 -0.84
N ARG A 208 22.89 44.72 -2.17
CA ARG A 208 23.95 45.07 -3.12
C ARG A 208 23.39 45.93 -4.23
N LEU A 209 24.11 47.00 -4.58
CA LEU A 209 23.85 47.77 -5.79
C LEU A 209 24.89 47.36 -6.85
N ILE A 210 24.40 47.01 -8.04
CA ILE A 210 25.19 46.48 -9.14
C ILE A 210 24.99 47.40 -10.35
N MET A 211 26.08 47.83 -11.00
CA MET A 211 26.04 48.35 -12.35
C MET A 211 26.07 47.17 -13.31
N ARG A 212 25.00 47.00 -14.10
CA ARG A 212 24.85 45.86 -15.02
C ARG A 212 25.65 46.05 -16.29
N ASP A 213 25.48 47.20 -16.95
CA ASP A 213 26.21 47.65 -18.12
C ASP A 213 25.93 49.13 -18.38
N SER A 214 26.75 49.74 -19.23
CA SER A 214 26.65 51.16 -19.61
C SER A 214 26.94 51.32 -21.10
N LYS A 215 26.36 52.36 -21.71
CA LYS A 215 26.72 52.78 -23.07
C LYS A 215 28.16 53.31 -23.16
N HIS A 216 28.67 53.84 -22.05
CA HIS A 216 29.92 54.62 -22.00
C HIS A 216 31.08 53.87 -21.34
N SER A 217 30.91 52.59 -21.02
CA SER A 217 31.91 51.79 -20.32
C SER A 217 31.77 50.30 -20.68
N ASP A 218 32.91 49.63 -20.87
CA ASP A 218 32.96 48.18 -21.12
C ASP A 218 32.78 47.33 -19.84
N LEU A 219 32.82 47.97 -18.66
CA LEU A 219 32.54 47.29 -17.40
C LEU A 219 31.10 46.77 -17.37
N ARG A 220 30.92 45.54 -16.90
CA ARG A 220 29.61 44.89 -16.74
C ARG A 220 29.51 44.15 -15.42
N HIS A 221 28.30 44.08 -14.87
CA HIS A 221 27.94 43.36 -13.64
C HIS A 221 28.87 43.65 -12.44
N GLN A 222 29.23 44.92 -12.25
CA GLN A 222 30.10 45.34 -11.16
C GLN A 222 29.28 45.65 -9.91
N THR A 223 29.64 45.06 -8.77
CA THR A 223 29.06 45.45 -7.47
C THR A 223 29.66 46.80 -7.07
N ILE A 224 28.84 47.86 -7.15
CA ILE A 224 29.27 49.24 -6.93
C ILE A 224 28.98 49.74 -5.51
N ALA A 225 28.03 49.13 -4.81
CA ALA A 225 27.86 49.32 -3.37
C ALA A 225 27.36 48.06 -2.69
N LEU A 226 27.78 47.90 -1.43
CA LEU A 226 27.22 46.93 -0.48
C LEU A 226 26.41 47.71 0.55
N GLY A 227 25.41 47.07 1.14
CA GLY A 227 24.78 47.62 2.33
C GLY A 227 25.72 47.52 3.52
N SER A 228 25.57 48.45 4.47
CA SER A 228 26.50 48.75 5.56
C SER A 228 27.81 49.42 5.09
N SER A 229 28.21 50.47 5.78
CA SER A 229 29.30 51.38 5.38
C SER A 229 30.72 50.83 5.62
N SER A 230 30.87 49.57 6.05
CA SER A 230 32.18 48.98 6.39
C SER A 230 32.84 48.23 5.22
N ALA A 231 32.11 47.91 4.16
CA ALA A 231 32.67 47.23 2.99
C ALA A 231 32.93 48.23 1.86
N SER A 232 34.21 48.59 1.65
CA SER A 232 34.62 49.47 0.55
C SER A 232 34.50 48.75 -0.78
N THR A 233 33.73 49.31 -1.72
CA THR A 233 33.90 49.00 -3.15
C THR A 233 34.99 49.90 -3.74
N THR A 234 35.44 49.63 -4.96
CA THR A 234 36.36 50.50 -5.71
C THR A 234 35.63 51.68 -6.38
N PHE A 235 34.34 51.86 -6.12
CA PHE A 235 33.48 52.86 -6.76
C PHE A 235 33.08 53.94 -5.74
N PRO A 236 33.84 55.05 -5.64
CA PRO A 236 33.60 56.05 -4.61
C PRO A 236 32.24 56.74 -4.79
N GLY A 237 31.61 57.08 -3.67
CA GLY A 237 30.36 57.86 -3.65
C GLY A 237 29.07 57.03 -3.76
N PHE A 238 29.12 55.74 -4.06
CA PHE A 238 27.96 54.86 -4.07
C PHE A 238 27.68 54.24 -2.69
N SER A 239 26.41 54.16 -2.29
CA SER A 239 25.96 53.40 -1.13
C SER A 239 24.50 52.93 -1.24
N VAL A 240 24.20 51.80 -0.61
CA VAL A 240 22.84 51.51 -0.13
C VAL A 240 22.72 52.21 1.22
N ALA A 241 22.39 53.50 1.17
CA ALA A 241 22.56 54.43 2.28
C ALA A 241 21.70 54.07 3.50
N ARG A 242 20.48 53.58 3.26
CA ARG A 242 19.52 53.26 4.32
C ARG A 242 18.51 52.22 3.85
N VAL A 243 18.18 51.27 4.72
CA VAL A 243 17.01 50.39 4.61
C VAL A 243 16.25 50.53 5.92
N VAL A 244 15.04 51.08 5.87
CA VAL A 244 14.16 51.23 7.03
C VAL A 244 12.99 50.28 6.83
N ILE A 245 12.78 49.37 7.76
CA ILE A 245 11.54 48.58 7.80
C ILE A 245 10.47 49.48 8.38
N ASP A 246 9.53 49.91 7.54
CA ASP A 246 8.52 50.93 7.87
C ASP A 246 7.29 50.33 8.57
N GLY A 247 7.26 49.00 8.70
CA GLY A 247 6.20 48.25 9.37
C GLY A 247 5.65 47.11 8.53
N THR A 248 4.77 46.32 9.14
CA THR A 248 4.08 45.20 8.50
C THR A 248 2.61 45.55 8.36
N THR A 249 2.08 45.35 7.16
CA THR A 249 0.67 45.53 6.79
C THR A 249 0.06 44.17 6.42
N ALA A 250 -1.25 44.12 6.18
CA ALA A 250 -1.90 42.93 5.64
C ALA A 250 -1.34 42.51 4.26
N GLU A 251 -0.81 43.47 3.50
CA GLU A 251 -0.21 43.25 2.18
C GLU A 251 1.23 42.74 2.25
N GLY A 252 1.85 42.84 3.44
CA GLY A 252 3.24 42.43 3.65
C GLY A 252 4.08 43.42 4.45
N THR A 253 5.39 43.16 4.53
CA THR A 253 6.35 44.03 5.21
C THR A 253 6.93 45.03 4.22
N MET A 254 6.89 46.32 4.57
CA MET A 254 7.42 47.40 3.74
C MET A 254 8.80 47.84 4.22
N ALA A 255 9.70 48.10 3.28
CA ALA A 255 10.94 48.81 3.54
C ALA A 255 11.14 49.99 2.57
N THR A 256 11.58 51.12 3.12
CA THR A 256 12.10 52.24 2.36
C THR A 256 13.61 52.10 2.22
N ILE A 257 14.07 52.04 0.97
CA ILE A 257 15.46 51.82 0.58
C ILE A 257 15.99 53.07 -0.13
N THR A 258 17.01 53.69 0.44
CA THR A 258 17.68 54.86 -0.15
C THR A 258 18.98 54.43 -0.82
N LEU A 259 19.04 54.58 -2.14
CA LEU A 259 20.25 54.43 -2.94
C LEU A 259 20.89 55.80 -3.13
N ARG A 260 22.19 55.88 -2.95
CA ARG A 260 22.95 57.13 -3.12
C ARG A 260 24.14 56.90 -4.03
N GLY A 261 24.40 57.80 -4.97
CA GLY A 261 25.54 57.66 -5.85
C GLY A 261 25.65 58.71 -6.95
N PRO A 262 26.85 58.88 -7.54
CA PRO A 262 27.04 59.60 -8.78
C PRO A 262 26.58 58.75 -9.98
N PHE A 263 25.27 58.58 -10.13
CA PHE A 263 24.69 57.74 -11.18
C PHE A 263 25.02 58.30 -12.57
N ALA A 264 25.71 57.50 -13.37
CA ALA A 264 26.15 57.85 -14.72
C ALA A 264 24.97 57.82 -15.71
N PRO A 265 25.01 58.64 -16.78
CA PRO A 265 23.98 58.59 -17.83
C PRO A 265 24.05 57.25 -18.58
N ASP A 266 22.96 56.88 -19.27
CA ASP A 266 22.88 55.68 -20.12
C ASP A 266 23.46 54.41 -19.45
N THR A 267 23.06 54.16 -18.20
CA THR A 267 23.61 53.06 -17.39
C THR A 267 22.49 52.28 -16.72
N ASN A 268 22.61 50.95 -16.76
CA ASN A 268 21.66 50.04 -16.15
C ASN A 268 22.14 49.64 -14.76
N TYR A 269 21.27 49.78 -13.76
CA TYR A 269 21.53 49.46 -12.36
C TYR A 269 20.58 48.38 -11.85
N GLN A 270 21.04 47.66 -10.82
CA GLN A 270 20.30 46.61 -10.15
C GLN A 270 20.52 46.67 -8.64
N LEU A 271 19.43 46.82 -7.88
CA LEU A 271 19.43 46.52 -6.45
C LEU A 271 19.10 45.04 -6.27
N GLN A 272 19.93 44.32 -5.53
CA GLN A 272 19.78 42.90 -5.26
C GLN A 272 19.80 42.62 -3.76
N TYR A 273 18.94 41.71 -3.30
CA TYR A 273 18.98 41.14 -1.96
C TYR A 273 18.23 39.80 -1.92
N ARG A 274 18.53 38.95 -0.93
CA ARG A 274 17.80 37.70 -0.70
C ARG A 274 16.85 37.87 0.47
N ALA A 275 15.54 37.80 0.23
CA ALA A 275 14.57 37.73 1.31
C ALA A 275 14.70 36.39 2.04
N LYS A 276 14.36 36.37 3.34
CA LYS A 276 14.33 35.15 4.14
C LYS A 276 12.90 34.64 4.17
N ALA A 277 12.67 33.38 3.80
CA ALA A 277 11.37 32.75 3.99
C ALA A 277 11.07 32.67 5.50
N ASP A 278 9.91 33.18 5.90
CA ASP A 278 9.45 33.21 7.29
C ASP A 278 8.54 32.00 7.54
N LEU A 279 9.15 30.82 7.57
CA LEU A 279 8.45 29.55 7.67
C LEU A 279 9.03 28.73 8.82
N THR A 280 8.17 28.08 9.60
CA THR A 280 8.51 27.25 10.79
C THR A 280 9.25 25.96 10.45
N THR A 281 9.94 25.90 9.31
CA THR A 281 10.75 24.74 8.93
C THR A 281 11.96 24.63 9.86
N PRO A 282 12.44 23.42 10.16
CA PRO A 282 13.59 23.21 11.06
C PRO A 282 14.89 23.93 10.65
N GLU A 283 14.99 24.42 9.40
CA GLU A 283 16.25 24.92 8.81
C GLU A 283 16.15 26.32 8.16
N GLY A 284 14.99 26.99 8.20
CA GLY A 284 14.81 28.31 7.59
C GLY A 284 14.94 28.33 6.06
N LYS A 285 14.54 27.23 5.41
CA LYS A 285 14.53 27.07 3.94
C LYS A 285 13.19 27.49 3.33
N ALA A 286 13.21 27.85 2.05
CA ALA A 286 12.00 28.08 1.28
C ALA A 286 11.24 26.76 1.05
N ILE A 287 9.91 26.80 1.05
CA ILE A 287 9.08 25.60 0.90
C ILE A 287 8.56 25.51 -0.55
N PRO A 288 8.72 24.36 -1.24
CA PRO A 288 8.10 24.12 -2.55
C PRO A 288 6.59 24.41 -2.55
N GLY A 289 6.08 24.94 -3.66
CA GLY A 289 4.66 25.31 -3.79
C GLY A 289 4.26 26.61 -3.09
N THR A 290 5.16 27.26 -2.33
CA THR A 290 4.92 28.58 -1.75
C THR A 290 5.12 29.68 -2.80
N VAL A 291 4.18 30.62 -2.89
CA VAL A 291 4.28 31.80 -3.76
C VAL A 291 4.80 32.98 -2.96
N TYR A 292 6.00 33.45 -3.30
CA TYR A 292 6.59 34.67 -2.73
C TYR A 292 6.33 35.84 -3.66
N LYS A 293 5.57 36.82 -3.20
CA LYS A 293 5.24 38.03 -3.97
C LYS A 293 6.05 39.22 -3.48
N ASN A 294 6.50 40.08 -4.39
CA ASN A 294 7.19 41.29 -3.99
C ASN A 294 6.89 42.45 -4.95
N THR A 295 6.63 43.63 -4.40
CA THR A 295 6.34 44.86 -5.15
C THR A 295 7.35 45.96 -4.83
N ALA A 296 7.96 46.57 -5.84
CA ALA A 296 8.82 47.74 -5.70
C ALA A 296 8.22 48.95 -6.40
N SER A 297 8.40 50.13 -5.82
CA SER A 297 8.02 51.42 -6.41
C SER A 297 9.08 52.48 -6.14
N VAL A 298 9.12 53.54 -6.94
CA VAL A 298 10.07 54.64 -6.75
C VAL A 298 9.35 55.91 -6.30
N CYS A 299 9.76 56.47 -5.16
CA CYS A 299 9.18 57.68 -4.60
C CYS A 299 9.31 58.87 -5.57
N GLY A 300 8.22 59.64 -5.72
CA GLY A 300 8.19 60.78 -6.63
C GLY A 300 7.91 60.42 -8.09
N THR A 301 7.56 59.15 -8.36
CA THR A 301 7.20 58.64 -9.69
C THR A 301 5.97 57.74 -9.59
N ASP A 302 5.38 57.40 -10.74
CA ASP A 302 4.31 56.39 -10.84
C ASP A 302 4.86 54.97 -11.14
N LEU A 303 6.18 54.77 -11.01
CA LEU A 303 6.81 53.49 -11.29
C LEU A 303 6.52 52.50 -10.18
N VAL A 304 5.82 51.41 -10.51
CA VAL A 304 5.53 50.29 -9.62
C VAL A 304 5.62 48.96 -10.35
N ARG A 305 6.30 47.96 -9.78
CA ARG A 305 6.46 46.64 -10.39
C ARG A 305 6.33 45.55 -9.35
N THR A 306 5.60 44.52 -9.71
CA THR A 306 5.34 43.36 -8.87
C THR A 306 5.83 42.12 -9.59
N SER A 307 6.45 41.21 -8.84
CA SER A 307 6.86 39.90 -9.32
C SER A 307 6.50 38.85 -8.28
N GLU A 308 6.33 37.63 -8.76
CA GLU A 308 6.15 36.44 -7.94
C GLU A 308 7.27 35.44 -8.23
N GLN A 309 7.62 34.65 -7.23
CA GLN A 309 8.56 33.55 -7.35
C GLN A 309 8.05 32.35 -6.56
N TYR A 310 8.14 31.18 -7.18
CA TYR A 310 7.79 29.90 -6.58
C TYR A 310 8.66 28.82 -7.22
N PHE A 311 8.64 27.61 -6.65
CA PHE A 311 9.32 26.45 -7.22
C PHE A 311 8.57 25.17 -6.84
N LYS A 312 8.82 24.11 -7.60
CA LYS A 312 8.34 22.75 -7.32
C LYS A 312 9.50 21.94 -6.77
N GLU A 313 9.18 20.82 -6.13
CA GLU A 313 10.19 19.86 -5.70
C GLU A 313 11.10 19.47 -6.87
N SER A 314 12.39 19.34 -6.58
CA SER A 314 13.42 18.94 -7.52
C SER A 314 13.40 17.44 -7.77
N PHE A 315 12.79 16.66 -6.88
CA PHE A 315 12.72 15.21 -6.97
C PHE A 315 11.39 14.66 -6.46
N THR A 316 10.77 13.80 -7.25
CA THR A 316 9.60 13.00 -6.88
C THR A 316 9.86 11.54 -7.20
N ILE A 317 9.35 10.65 -6.37
CA ILE A 317 9.30 9.21 -6.63
C ILE A 317 8.00 8.69 -6.04
N ASP A 318 7.35 7.78 -6.76
CA ASP A 318 6.15 7.09 -6.30
C ASP A 318 6.38 5.57 -6.32
N LEU A 319 5.49 4.89 -5.61
CA LEU A 319 5.37 3.45 -5.53
C LEU A 319 3.90 3.09 -5.73
N THR A 320 3.68 2.12 -6.60
CA THR A 320 2.42 1.42 -6.80
C THR A 320 2.65 -0.05 -6.51
N LEU A 321 1.73 -0.66 -5.77
CA LEU A 321 1.65 -2.10 -5.51
C LEU A 321 0.22 -2.49 -5.16
N ALA A 322 -0.10 -3.77 -5.27
CA ALA A 322 -1.42 -4.31 -4.96
C ALA A 322 -1.31 -5.57 -4.10
N VAL A 323 -2.31 -5.85 -3.28
CA VAL A 323 -2.42 -7.14 -2.57
C VAL A 323 -2.97 -8.18 -3.53
N GLY A 324 -2.28 -9.32 -3.66
CA GLY A 324 -2.80 -10.49 -4.35
C GLY A 324 -3.83 -11.21 -3.49
N PHE A 325 -4.88 -11.73 -4.13
CA PHE A 325 -6.00 -12.39 -3.46
C PHE A 325 -6.37 -13.70 -4.16
N GLY A 326 -6.75 -14.71 -3.38
CA GLY A 326 -7.26 -15.98 -3.88
C GLY A 326 -8.26 -16.60 -2.91
N THR A 327 -8.81 -17.77 -3.26
CA THR A 327 -9.77 -18.47 -2.39
C THR A 327 -9.77 -19.98 -2.63
N PHE A 328 -10.66 -20.69 -1.98
CA PHE A 328 -10.92 -22.11 -2.19
C PHE A 328 -12.43 -22.39 -2.16
N ASN A 329 -12.83 -23.53 -2.70
CA ASN A 329 -14.18 -24.05 -2.58
C ASN A 329 -14.16 -25.47 -2.03
N VAL A 330 -15.26 -25.88 -1.41
CA VAL A 330 -15.43 -27.25 -0.90
C VAL A 330 -16.61 -27.90 -1.60
N THR A 331 -16.37 -29.06 -2.20
CA THR A 331 -17.42 -29.91 -2.78
C THR A 331 -17.62 -31.15 -1.91
N LYS A 332 -18.85 -31.35 -1.44
CA LYS A 332 -19.20 -32.51 -0.62
C LYS A 332 -19.58 -33.72 -1.46
N TYR A 333 -19.02 -34.87 -1.11
CA TYR A 333 -19.38 -36.19 -1.63
C TYR A 333 -19.76 -37.12 -0.46
N VAL A 334 -20.72 -37.99 -0.74
CA VAL A 334 -21.13 -39.09 0.15
C VAL A 334 -20.95 -40.38 -0.62
N GLN A 335 -20.34 -41.37 0.02
CA GLN A 335 -20.05 -42.68 -0.58
C GLN A 335 -20.31 -43.81 0.43
N GLY A 336 -20.17 -45.06 -0.01
CA GLY A 336 -20.31 -46.25 0.84
C GLY A 336 -21.71 -46.90 0.78
N THR A 337 -21.96 -47.89 1.62
CA THR A 337 -23.11 -48.81 1.47
C THR A 337 -24.45 -48.20 1.90
N GLY A 338 -24.45 -47.04 2.56
CA GLY A 338 -25.64 -46.30 2.99
C GLY A 338 -25.85 -44.96 2.27
N GLN A 339 -25.06 -44.66 1.24
CA GLN A 339 -25.04 -43.34 0.59
C GLN A 339 -26.39 -42.89 0.02
N ASP A 340 -27.23 -43.84 -0.40
CA ASP A 340 -28.55 -43.61 -1.00
C ASP A 340 -29.61 -43.27 0.06
N GLN A 341 -29.30 -43.53 1.34
CA GLN A 341 -30.17 -43.22 2.49
C GLN A 341 -29.88 -41.84 3.09
N VAL A 342 -28.80 -41.19 2.68
CA VAL A 342 -28.44 -39.84 3.14
C VAL A 342 -29.21 -38.82 2.28
N PRO A 343 -30.03 -37.93 2.88
CA PRO A 343 -30.80 -36.93 2.14
C PRO A 343 -29.93 -36.09 1.21
N ALA A 344 -30.48 -35.69 0.05
CA ALA A 344 -29.76 -34.88 -0.92
C ALA A 344 -29.44 -33.47 -0.40
N ASP A 345 -30.29 -32.94 0.47
CA ASP A 345 -30.18 -31.64 1.15
C ASP A 345 -29.50 -31.75 2.52
N ALA A 346 -28.94 -32.91 2.87
CA ALA A 346 -28.14 -33.06 4.08
C ALA A 346 -26.96 -32.07 4.05
N SER A 347 -26.88 -31.27 5.11
CA SER A 347 -25.90 -30.22 5.29
C SER A 347 -24.77 -30.69 6.19
N PHE A 348 -23.52 -30.45 5.79
CA PHE A 348 -22.34 -30.83 6.54
C PHE A 348 -21.55 -29.59 6.92
N THR A 349 -21.22 -29.47 8.20
CA THR A 349 -20.49 -28.31 8.73
C THR A 349 -18.99 -28.44 8.43
N VAL A 350 -18.43 -27.54 7.64
CA VAL A 350 -16.98 -27.44 7.39
C VAL A 350 -16.38 -26.33 8.22
N LYS A 351 -15.19 -26.56 8.77
CA LYS A 351 -14.38 -25.56 9.46
C LYS A 351 -13.11 -25.29 8.66
N ALA A 352 -12.81 -24.01 8.46
CA ALA A 352 -11.54 -23.54 7.93
C ALA A 352 -10.84 -22.66 8.97
N ASP A 353 -9.69 -23.11 9.43
CA ASP A 353 -8.76 -22.33 10.25
C ASP A 353 -7.69 -21.74 9.32
N TYR A 354 -7.47 -20.44 9.37
CA TYR A 354 -6.49 -19.77 8.50
C TYR A 354 -5.50 -18.94 9.30
N THR A 355 -4.30 -18.78 8.75
CA THR A 355 -3.25 -17.89 9.24
C THR A 355 -2.76 -17.03 8.07
N LEU A 356 -2.98 -15.72 8.18
CA LEU A 356 -2.51 -14.73 7.22
C LEU A 356 -0.97 -14.65 7.22
N PRO A 357 -0.32 -14.19 6.14
CA PRO A 357 1.13 -14.01 6.16
C PRO A 357 1.56 -12.79 7.00
N LEU A 358 0.81 -11.70 6.96
CA LEU A 358 0.93 -10.52 7.85
C LEU A 358 -0.30 -10.39 8.76
N THR A 359 -0.27 -9.45 9.71
CA THR A 359 -1.46 -9.14 10.52
C THR A 359 -2.54 -8.47 9.68
N ALA A 360 -3.82 -8.62 10.08
CA ALA A 360 -4.98 -8.17 9.32
C ALA A 360 -4.99 -6.66 9.05
N ASP A 361 -4.43 -5.85 9.95
CA ASP A 361 -4.27 -4.39 9.79
C ASP A 361 -3.36 -4.02 8.61
N LYS A 362 -2.54 -4.96 8.13
CA LYS A 362 -1.69 -4.78 6.94
C LYS A 362 -2.42 -5.02 5.63
N TYR A 363 -3.73 -5.26 5.64
CA TYR A 363 -4.55 -5.46 4.45
C TYR A 363 -5.73 -4.47 4.45
N PRO A 364 -5.51 -3.22 4.01
CA PRO A 364 -6.56 -2.20 4.02
C PRO A 364 -7.78 -2.62 3.19
N GLY A 365 -8.97 -2.39 3.74
CA GLY A 365 -10.23 -2.75 3.09
C GLY A 365 -10.54 -4.25 3.05
N TRP A 366 -9.64 -5.13 3.51
CA TRP A 366 -9.92 -6.56 3.62
C TRP A 366 -10.81 -6.85 4.84
N THR A 367 -11.81 -7.70 4.63
CA THR A 367 -12.72 -8.16 5.69
C THR A 367 -12.50 -9.65 5.93
N PRO A 368 -12.27 -10.07 7.18
CA PRO A 368 -11.99 -11.47 7.46
C PRO A 368 -13.21 -12.38 7.27
N PRO A 369 -13.03 -13.60 6.75
CA PRO A 369 -14.05 -14.63 6.83
C PRO A 369 -14.17 -15.14 8.27
N GLY A 370 -15.36 -14.99 8.86
CA GLY A 370 -15.62 -15.46 10.22
C GLY A 370 -14.92 -14.62 11.29
N ALA A 371 -14.51 -15.27 12.38
CA ALA A 371 -13.96 -14.60 13.55
C ALA A 371 -12.43 -14.59 13.52
N LEU A 372 -11.84 -13.41 13.67
CA LEU A 372 -10.40 -13.26 13.83
C LEU A 372 -9.98 -13.55 15.28
N SER A 373 -8.82 -14.16 15.43
CA SER A 373 -8.19 -14.43 16.72
C SER A 373 -7.52 -13.17 17.27
N GLY A 374 -7.23 -13.16 18.59
CA GLY A 374 -6.60 -12.02 19.25
C GLY A 374 -5.17 -11.70 18.82
N ASP A 375 -4.53 -12.57 18.02
CA ASP A 375 -3.20 -12.36 17.42
C ASP A 375 -3.24 -11.45 16.17
N ASN A 376 -4.43 -11.01 15.77
CA ASN A 376 -4.69 -10.25 14.55
C ASN A 376 -4.18 -10.93 13.26
N LYS A 377 -3.98 -12.25 13.25
CA LYS A 377 -3.33 -12.97 12.15
C LYS A 377 -4.04 -14.28 11.80
N SER A 378 -4.60 -14.95 12.80
CA SER A 378 -5.30 -16.22 12.63
C SER A 378 -6.80 -16.00 12.69
N GLY A 379 -7.58 -16.84 12.03
CA GLY A 379 -9.03 -16.80 12.13
C GLY A 379 -9.69 -18.13 11.82
N THR A 380 -10.97 -18.22 12.14
CA THR A 380 -11.77 -19.41 11.95
C THR A 380 -13.11 -19.05 11.36
N VAL A 381 -13.51 -19.79 10.33
CA VAL A 381 -14.86 -19.73 9.75
C VAL A 381 -15.45 -21.14 9.66
N THR A 382 -16.73 -21.25 9.98
CA THR A 382 -17.53 -22.46 9.80
C THR A 382 -18.64 -22.21 8.80
N PHE A 383 -18.89 -23.15 7.91
CA PHE A 383 -19.91 -23.01 6.89
C PHE A 383 -20.46 -24.35 6.42
N GLU A 384 -21.70 -24.30 5.95
CA GLU A 384 -22.45 -25.46 5.51
C GLU A 384 -22.15 -25.81 4.05
N VAL A 385 -21.94 -27.10 3.79
CA VAL A 385 -21.83 -27.67 2.44
C VAL A 385 -22.87 -28.76 2.22
N VAL A 386 -23.42 -28.82 1.01
CA VAL A 386 -24.38 -29.84 0.59
C VAL A 386 -23.80 -30.68 -0.54
N ARG A 387 -24.29 -31.91 -0.68
CA ARG A 387 -23.76 -32.88 -1.64
C ARG A 387 -23.76 -32.34 -3.07
N GLY A 388 -22.62 -32.49 -3.76
CA GLY A 388 -22.48 -32.23 -5.20
C GLY A 388 -22.42 -30.75 -5.59
N VAL A 389 -22.44 -29.83 -4.62
CA VAL A 389 -22.35 -28.39 -4.87
C VAL A 389 -20.99 -27.89 -4.39
N ALA A 390 -20.24 -27.24 -5.28
CA ALA A 390 -19.03 -26.53 -4.92
C ALA A 390 -19.40 -25.24 -4.17
N LYS A 391 -19.08 -25.17 -2.88
CA LYS A 391 -19.36 -24.00 -2.04
C LYS A 391 -18.09 -23.17 -1.85
N PRO A 392 -18.05 -21.90 -2.29
CA PRO A 392 -16.90 -21.02 -2.01
C PRO A 392 -16.81 -20.67 -0.52
N LEU A 393 -15.61 -20.28 -0.07
CA LEU A 393 -15.40 -19.72 1.27
C LEU A 393 -16.32 -18.49 1.47
N PRO A 394 -17.26 -18.54 2.43
CA PRO A 394 -18.19 -17.43 2.62
C PRO A 394 -17.50 -16.23 3.25
N GLY A 395 -17.84 -15.05 2.73
CA GLY A 395 -17.54 -13.77 3.33
C GLY A 395 -18.74 -13.09 3.97
N ALA A 396 -18.49 -11.91 4.53
CA ALA A 396 -19.52 -11.01 5.03
C ALA A 396 -19.89 -10.00 3.95
N ASP A 397 -21.13 -9.52 3.96
CA ASP A 397 -21.55 -8.41 3.09
C ASP A 397 -20.60 -7.20 3.27
N PRO A 398 -20.21 -6.51 2.17
CA PRO A 398 -20.72 -6.66 0.80
C PRO A 398 -19.95 -7.67 -0.06
N ASN A 399 -18.98 -8.41 0.49
CA ASN A 399 -18.15 -9.34 -0.27
C ASN A 399 -18.50 -10.81 0.07
N PRO A 400 -19.50 -11.40 -0.62
CA PRO A 400 -20.04 -12.71 -0.27
C PRO A 400 -19.04 -13.85 -0.48
N ASP A 401 -18.06 -13.65 -1.38
CA ASP A 401 -16.89 -14.51 -1.51
C ASP A 401 -15.77 -13.84 -0.69
N ALA A 402 -15.26 -14.47 0.36
CA ALA A 402 -14.16 -13.89 1.15
C ALA A 402 -12.82 -14.32 0.58
N PRO A 403 -12.19 -13.55 -0.34
CA PRO A 403 -10.84 -13.86 -0.74
C PRO A 403 -9.90 -13.67 0.46
N LEU A 404 -8.85 -14.49 0.46
CA LEU A 404 -7.76 -14.42 1.43
C LEU A 404 -6.52 -13.83 0.73
N PRO A 405 -5.71 -13.03 1.44
CA PRO A 405 -4.42 -12.58 0.93
C PRO A 405 -3.56 -13.75 0.48
N VAL A 406 -2.81 -13.58 -0.60
CA VAL A 406 -1.86 -14.57 -1.11
C VAL A 406 -0.85 -14.95 -0.02
N GLY A 407 -0.53 -16.24 0.07
CA GLY A 407 0.33 -16.78 1.11
C GLY A 407 -0.40 -17.16 2.40
N THR A 408 -1.70 -16.85 2.53
CA THR A 408 -2.52 -17.35 3.65
C THR A 408 -2.51 -18.87 3.66
N VAL A 409 -2.24 -19.46 4.82
CA VAL A 409 -2.28 -20.91 5.03
C VAL A 409 -3.63 -21.26 5.64
N VAL A 410 -4.36 -22.20 5.05
CA VAL A 410 -5.68 -22.64 5.50
C VAL A 410 -5.66 -24.13 5.78
N THR A 411 -6.18 -24.55 6.93
CA THR A 411 -6.46 -25.95 7.26
C THR A 411 -7.96 -26.17 7.25
N VAL A 412 -8.43 -27.09 6.40
CA VAL A 412 -9.85 -27.42 6.23
C VAL A 412 -10.14 -28.75 6.90
N SER A 413 -11.23 -28.79 7.66
CA SER A 413 -11.71 -29.96 8.42
C SER A 413 -13.24 -29.98 8.45
N GLU A 414 -13.83 -31.14 8.76
CA GLU A 414 -15.26 -31.25 9.01
C GLU A 414 -15.52 -31.11 10.52
N VAL A 415 -16.52 -30.33 10.90
CA VAL A 415 -17.02 -30.31 12.27
C VAL A 415 -17.95 -31.49 12.42
N LEU A 416 -17.49 -32.50 13.15
CA LEU A 416 -18.27 -33.69 13.47
C LEU A 416 -19.32 -33.34 14.53
N ASP A 417 -20.46 -32.81 14.07
CA ASP A 417 -21.63 -32.62 14.91
C ASP A 417 -22.45 -33.91 15.04
N SER A 418 -23.18 -34.08 16.15
CA SER A 418 -24.09 -35.21 16.34
C SER A 418 -25.44 -35.01 15.62
N SER A 419 -25.66 -33.85 14.98
CA SER A 419 -26.92 -33.52 14.29
C SER A 419 -27.02 -34.12 12.90
N THR A 420 -25.90 -34.31 12.19
CA THR A 420 -25.82 -35.12 10.96
C THR A 420 -25.55 -36.59 11.28
N GLY A 421 -26.45 -37.16 12.08
CA GLY A 421 -26.42 -38.59 12.37
C GLY A 421 -26.37 -39.43 11.09
N ALA A 422 -25.54 -40.47 11.08
CA ALA A 422 -25.56 -41.44 10.01
C ALA A 422 -26.98 -42.04 9.87
N PRO A 423 -27.41 -42.42 8.65
CA PRO A 423 -28.69 -43.08 8.47
C PRO A 423 -28.85 -44.29 9.39
N ALA A 424 -30.08 -44.62 9.80
CA ALA A 424 -30.33 -45.72 10.72
C ALA A 424 -29.70 -47.04 10.22
N GLY A 425 -28.92 -47.69 11.09
CA GLY A 425 -28.20 -48.93 10.76
C GLY A 425 -26.85 -48.72 10.08
N TYR A 426 -26.41 -47.47 9.89
CA TYR A 426 -25.10 -47.10 9.34
C TYR A 426 -24.30 -46.25 10.34
N ALA A 427 -22.99 -46.22 10.14
CA ALA A 427 -22.06 -45.29 10.79
C ALA A 427 -21.26 -44.53 9.73
N TRP A 428 -20.81 -43.33 10.07
CA TRP A 428 -19.81 -42.62 9.28
C TRP A 428 -18.43 -43.17 9.59
N ASP A 429 -17.64 -43.45 8.56
CA ASP A 429 -16.18 -43.54 8.69
C ASP A 429 -15.59 -42.15 8.93
N THR A 430 -14.30 -42.10 9.21
CA THR A 430 -13.54 -40.86 9.23
C THR A 430 -13.66 -40.11 7.89
N PRO A 431 -13.99 -38.80 7.90
CA PRO A 431 -14.05 -38.01 6.69
C PRO A 431 -12.68 -37.93 6.01
N SER A 432 -12.69 -37.79 4.68
CA SER A 432 -11.48 -37.62 3.89
C SER A 432 -11.58 -36.38 3.00
N PHE A 433 -10.60 -35.49 3.13
CA PHE A 433 -10.41 -34.34 2.30
C PHE A 433 -9.34 -34.58 1.24
N THR A 434 -9.52 -33.99 0.05
CA THR A 434 -8.51 -33.96 -1.02
C THR A 434 -8.38 -32.54 -1.58
N ALA A 435 -7.15 -32.05 -1.72
CA ALA A 435 -6.82 -30.79 -2.37
C ALA A 435 -5.51 -30.94 -3.15
N GLY A 436 -5.59 -30.99 -4.48
CA GLY A 436 -4.44 -31.33 -5.32
C GLY A 436 -3.87 -32.71 -4.97
N ALA A 437 -2.59 -32.77 -4.57
CA ALA A 437 -1.93 -34.02 -4.15
C ALA A 437 -2.11 -34.36 -2.66
N SER A 438 -2.64 -33.43 -1.85
CA SER A 438 -2.84 -33.64 -0.42
C SER A 438 -4.15 -34.39 -0.18
N THR A 439 -4.11 -35.43 0.67
CA THR A 439 -5.30 -36.18 1.10
C THR A 439 -5.17 -36.60 2.57
N GLY A 440 -6.25 -36.54 3.35
CA GLY A 440 -6.25 -36.90 4.77
C GLY A 440 -7.57 -36.59 5.46
N GLU A 441 -7.63 -36.69 6.79
CA GLU A 441 -8.79 -36.26 7.59
C GLU A 441 -8.99 -34.74 7.59
N THR A 442 -7.90 -34.02 7.32
CA THR A 442 -7.84 -32.58 7.07
C THR A 442 -6.88 -32.34 5.91
N VAL A 443 -6.97 -31.16 5.28
CA VAL A 443 -6.00 -30.71 4.28
C VAL A 443 -5.55 -29.29 4.58
N THR A 444 -4.25 -29.04 4.41
CA THR A 444 -3.68 -27.69 4.49
C THR A 444 -3.33 -27.20 3.09
N LEU A 445 -3.73 -25.97 2.78
CA LEU A 445 -3.52 -25.31 1.49
C LEU A 445 -2.94 -23.90 1.69
N THR A 446 -2.18 -23.43 0.71
CA THR A 446 -1.65 -22.06 0.66
C THR A 446 -2.32 -21.31 -0.47
N ILE A 447 -2.89 -20.15 -0.17
CA ILE A 447 -3.64 -19.34 -1.13
C ILE A 447 -2.71 -18.74 -2.18
N ALA A 448 -3.05 -18.93 -3.44
CA ALA A 448 -2.34 -18.42 -4.60
C ALA A 448 -3.14 -17.32 -5.30
N ASP A 449 -2.43 -16.42 -5.98
CA ASP A 449 -2.98 -15.20 -6.56
C ASP A 449 -3.97 -15.49 -7.70
N GLY A 450 -5.20 -14.99 -7.60
CA GLY A 450 -6.24 -15.16 -8.61
C GLY A 450 -6.77 -16.59 -8.78
N HIS A 451 -6.42 -17.53 -7.88
CA HIS A 451 -6.82 -18.93 -7.99
C HIS A 451 -7.95 -19.30 -7.00
N VAL A 452 -8.81 -20.22 -7.44
CA VAL A 452 -9.77 -20.93 -6.59
C VAL A 452 -9.29 -22.38 -6.43
N ILE A 453 -8.83 -22.74 -5.23
CA ILE A 453 -8.34 -24.09 -4.94
C ILE A 453 -9.54 -25.03 -4.72
N PRO A 454 -9.73 -26.09 -5.52
CA PRO A 454 -10.80 -27.05 -5.30
C PRO A 454 -10.45 -27.99 -4.15
N VAL A 455 -11.36 -28.12 -3.19
CA VAL A 455 -11.27 -29.07 -2.07
C VAL A 455 -12.45 -30.04 -2.15
N GLU A 456 -12.18 -31.34 -2.10
CA GLU A 456 -13.21 -32.37 -2.00
C GLU A 456 -13.32 -32.85 -0.55
N LEU A 457 -14.54 -32.95 -0.03
CA LEU A 457 -14.84 -33.61 1.25
C LEU A 457 -15.65 -34.88 0.96
N ARG A 458 -15.13 -36.04 1.37
CA ARG A 458 -15.77 -37.35 1.21
C ARG A 458 -16.13 -37.94 2.56
N ASN A 459 -17.41 -38.24 2.76
CA ASN A 459 -17.85 -39.05 3.90
C ASN A 459 -18.34 -40.41 3.43
N THR A 460 -17.86 -41.45 4.09
CA THR A 460 -18.19 -42.84 3.76
C THR A 460 -19.15 -43.39 4.80
N THR A 461 -20.28 -43.92 4.36
CA THR A 461 -21.21 -44.68 5.20
C THR A 461 -20.83 -46.15 5.20
N GLN A 462 -20.78 -46.77 6.39
CA GLN A 462 -20.62 -48.21 6.54
C GLN A 462 -21.79 -48.82 7.31
N ALA A 463 -22.26 -49.97 6.83
CA ALA A 463 -23.33 -50.72 7.47
C ALA A 463 -22.86 -51.22 8.84
N GLN A 464 -23.62 -50.94 9.88
CA GLN A 464 -23.39 -51.52 11.19
C GLN A 464 -23.84 -52.98 11.21
N SER A 465 -23.19 -53.81 12.03
CA SER A 465 -23.64 -55.17 12.27
C SER A 465 -24.96 -55.16 13.06
N ASN A 466 -26.08 -55.48 12.39
CA ASN A 466 -27.39 -55.54 13.03
C ASN A 466 -27.75 -56.96 13.43
N TYR A 467 -28.45 -57.12 14.56
CA TYR A 467 -28.86 -58.42 15.08
C TYR A 467 -30.28 -58.30 15.62
N PHE A 468 -31.07 -59.36 15.57
CA PHE A 468 -32.33 -59.44 16.30
C PHE A 468 -32.16 -60.28 17.57
N GLN A 469 -33.10 -60.14 18.51
CA GLN A 469 -33.13 -60.93 19.74
C GLN A 469 -34.46 -61.65 19.85
N VAL A 470 -34.43 -62.88 20.37
CA VAL A 470 -35.63 -63.66 20.71
C VAL A 470 -35.73 -63.74 22.23
N VAL A 471 -36.91 -63.39 22.74
CA VAL A 471 -37.27 -63.55 24.14
C VAL A 471 -38.36 -64.61 24.23
N LYS A 472 -38.11 -65.68 24.98
CA LYS A 472 -39.11 -66.71 25.27
C LYS A 472 -39.48 -66.67 26.73
N LYS A 473 -40.77 -66.52 26.99
CA LYS A 473 -41.36 -66.66 28.32
C LYS A 473 -42.30 -67.86 28.31
N ALA A 474 -42.07 -68.83 29.19
CA ALA A 474 -42.89 -70.03 29.31
C ALA A 474 -43.32 -70.25 30.76
N GLU A 475 -44.62 -70.46 30.96
CA GLU A 475 -45.26 -70.59 32.28
C GLU A 475 -46.22 -71.80 32.29
N GLY A 476 -46.68 -72.22 33.47
CA GLY A 476 -47.73 -73.24 33.62
C GLY A 476 -47.27 -74.70 33.76
N ALA A 477 -45.96 -74.98 33.70
CA ALA A 477 -45.39 -76.30 33.98
C ALA A 477 -44.05 -76.19 34.72
N ASP A 478 -43.80 -77.10 35.67
CA ASP A 478 -42.54 -77.16 36.40
C ASP A 478 -41.37 -77.42 35.43
N GLY A 479 -40.32 -76.58 35.53
CA GLY A 479 -39.17 -76.63 34.63
C GLY A 479 -39.30 -75.85 33.32
N ALA A 480 -40.46 -75.22 33.04
CA ALA A 480 -40.66 -74.45 31.80
C ALA A 480 -39.64 -73.33 31.59
N ALA A 481 -39.33 -72.58 32.65
CA ALA A 481 -38.33 -71.52 32.59
C ALA A 481 -36.92 -72.03 32.23
N GLY A 482 -36.56 -73.23 32.69
CA GLY A 482 -35.24 -73.83 32.48
C GLY A 482 -35.11 -74.65 31.19
N LYS A 483 -36.20 -74.86 30.43
CA LYS A 483 -36.19 -75.62 29.18
C LYS A 483 -35.69 -74.76 28.01
N ASP A 484 -34.97 -75.39 27.09
CA ASP A 484 -34.57 -74.82 25.81
C ASP A 484 -35.71 -74.87 24.79
N TYR A 485 -36.05 -73.70 24.22
CA TYR A 485 -36.99 -73.55 23.12
C TYR A 485 -36.22 -73.12 21.87
N THR A 486 -36.38 -73.87 20.79
CA THR A 486 -35.70 -73.61 19.52
C THR A 486 -36.64 -72.85 18.58
N PHE A 487 -36.10 -71.81 17.95
CA PHE A 487 -36.76 -71.02 16.93
C PHE A 487 -35.95 -71.13 15.65
N THR A 488 -36.63 -71.34 14.53
CA THR A 488 -36.05 -71.22 13.19
C THR A 488 -36.28 -69.81 12.68
N TYR A 489 -35.34 -69.27 11.91
CA TYR A 489 -35.54 -68.01 11.22
C TYR A 489 -35.22 -68.12 9.74
N THR A 490 -35.96 -67.37 8.94
CA THR A 490 -35.70 -67.18 7.51
C THR A 490 -35.81 -65.70 7.20
N CYS A 491 -34.76 -65.15 6.59
CA CYS A 491 -34.63 -63.73 6.32
C CYS A 491 -34.75 -63.43 4.83
N SER A 492 -35.15 -62.20 4.49
CA SER A 492 -35.36 -61.73 3.11
C SER A 492 -34.07 -61.71 2.28
N ASP A 493 -32.91 -61.70 2.94
CA ASP A 493 -31.58 -61.81 2.31
C ASP A 493 -31.15 -63.26 2.08
N GLY A 494 -32.03 -64.24 2.37
CA GLY A 494 -31.78 -65.66 2.20
C GLY A 494 -31.05 -66.33 3.37
N GLN A 495 -30.63 -65.57 4.39
CA GLN A 495 -30.05 -66.16 5.60
C GLN A 495 -31.11 -66.96 6.36
N MET A 496 -30.71 -68.14 6.86
CA MET A 496 -31.55 -69.01 7.67
C MET A 496 -30.73 -69.60 8.80
N GLY A 497 -31.38 -69.88 9.92
CA GLY A 497 -30.71 -70.49 11.07
C GLY A 497 -31.66 -70.86 12.19
N THR A 498 -31.09 -71.22 13.34
CA THR A 498 -31.83 -71.53 14.55
C THR A 498 -31.29 -70.75 15.74
N ILE A 499 -32.17 -70.30 16.61
CA ILE A 499 -31.83 -69.67 17.89
C ILE A 499 -32.52 -70.43 19.02
N THR A 500 -31.79 -70.71 20.09
CA THR A 500 -32.33 -71.41 21.26
C THR A 500 -32.37 -70.46 22.44
N ALA A 501 -33.56 -70.28 23.03
CA ALA A 501 -33.77 -69.44 24.19
C ALA A 501 -34.43 -70.23 25.33
N LYS A 502 -34.08 -69.90 26.57
CA LYS A 502 -34.75 -70.44 27.76
C LYS A 502 -36.13 -69.80 27.93
N GLY A 503 -37.03 -70.50 28.62
CA GLY A 503 -38.38 -70.00 28.95
C GLY A 503 -38.41 -68.94 30.05
N ASP A 504 -37.25 -68.44 30.49
CA ASP A 504 -37.07 -67.56 31.63
C ASP A 504 -37.25 -66.06 31.32
N GLY A 505 -37.52 -65.72 30.06
CA GLY A 505 -37.69 -64.34 29.61
C GLY A 505 -36.39 -63.59 29.34
N VAL A 506 -35.23 -64.26 29.35
CA VAL A 506 -33.95 -63.64 28.99
C VAL A 506 -33.80 -63.59 27.47
N ALA A 507 -33.37 -62.43 26.96
CA ALA A 507 -33.16 -62.24 25.53
C ALA A 507 -31.92 -62.97 25.03
N VAL A 508 -32.07 -63.72 23.94
CA VAL A 508 -30.96 -64.34 23.22
C VAL A 508 -30.77 -63.65 21.88
N LYS A 509 -29.55 -63.23 21.59
CA LYS A 509 -29.16 -62.55 20.35
C LYS A 509 -28.88 -63.56 19.24
N SER A 510 -29.21 -63.23 18.00
CA SER A 510 -28.76 -64.00 16.84
C SER A 510 -27.23 -64.09 16.80
N ASP A 511 -26.71 -65.23 16.34
CA ASP A 511 -25.28 -65.49 16.18
C ASP A 511 -24.68 -64.77 14.96
N THR A 512 -25.51 -64.52 13.96
CA THR A 512 -25.14 -63.86 12.71
C THR A 512 -25.72 -62.45 12.64
N SER A 513 -25.00 -61.55 11.97
CA SER A 513 -25.46 -60.19 11.68
C SER A 513 -26.20 -60.12 10.36
N PHE A 514 -27.20 -59.25 10.29
CA PHE A 514 -28.02 -59.03 9.11
C PHE A 514 -27.74 -57.63 8.51
N PRO A 515 -27.78 -57.51 7.17
CA PRO A 515 -27.83 -56.21 6.51
C PRO A 515 -29.00 -55.35 7.01
N VAL A 516 -28.85 -54.03 6.91
CA VAL A 516 -29.93 -53.08 7.23
C VAL A 516 -31.11 -53.33 6.29
N GLY A 517 -32.33 -53.32 6.85
CA GLY A 517 -33.57 -53.54 6.09
C GLY A 517 -33.94 -55.02 5.89
N THR A 518 -33.09 -55.96 6.34
CA THR A 518 -33.44 -57.40 6.32
C THR A 518 -34.66 -57.67 7.20
N THR A 519 -35.67 -58.31 6.60
CA THR A 519 -36.87 -58.77 7.33
C THR A 519 -36.76 -60.27 7.59
N CYS A 520 -36.80 -60.67 8.85
CA CYS A 520 -36.72 -62.07 9.26
C CYS A 520 -38.06 -62.55 9.82
N THR A 521 -38.51 -63.72 9.35
CA THR A 521 -39.62 -64.47 9.96
C THR A 521 -39.03 -65.45 10.96
N VAL A 522 -39.44 -65.37 12.22
CA VAL A 522 -38.96 -66.23 13.31
C VAL A 522 -40.11 -67.14 13.76
N THR A 523 -39.90 -68.46 13.74
CA THR A 523 -40.92 -69.48 14.03
C THR A 523 -40.43 -70.45 15.11
N GLU A 524 -41.19 -70.61 16.19
CA GLU A 524 -40.90 -71.59 17.24
C GLU A 524 -41.15 -73.04 16.76
N ASP A 525 -40.22 -73.95 17.07
CA ASP A 525 -40.39 -75.39 16.84
C ASP A 525 -41.28 -75.99 17.95
N THR A 526 -42.60 -75.88 17.76
CA THR A 526 -43.59 -76.32 18.75
C THR A 526 -43.60 -77.83 18.98
N ALA A 527 -43.09 -78.62 18.03
CA ALA A 527 -43.03 -80.09 18.16
C ALA A 527 -42.07 -80.52 19.27
N LYS A 528 -41.06 -79.69 19.59
CA LYS A 528 -40.08 -79.94 20.66
C LYS A 528 -40.31 -79.09 21.92
N ALA A 529 -41.31 -78.21 21.88
CA ALA A 529 -41.62 -77.28 22.97
C ALA A 529 -42.32 -77.95 24.17
N GLY A 530 -42.87 -79.17 24.01
CA GLY A 530 -43.57 -79.89 25.08
C GLY A 530 -42.68 -80.23 26.28
N ILE A 531 -43.20 -80.04 27.50
CA ILE A 531 -42.53 -80.44 28.75
C ILE A 531 -43.16 -81.77 29.18
N GLU A 532 -42.35 -82.82 29.32
CA GLU A 532 -42.83 -84.11 29.83
C GLU A 532 -43.29 -83.93 31.27
N ALA A 533 -44.56 -84.23 31.52
CA ALA A 533 -45.07 -84.30 32.88
C ALA A 533 -44.41 -85.50 33.58
N THR A 534 -43.63 -85.23 34.63
CA THR A 534 -43.21 -86.29 35.55
C THR A 534 -44.47 -86.96 36.11
N PRO A 535 -44.61 -88.30 36.04
CA PRO A 535 -45.77 -88.95 36.60
C PRO A 535 -45.80 -88.68 38.10
N SER A 536 -46.84 -88.00 38.57
CA SER A 536 -47.09 -87.82 40.00
C SER A 536 -47.17 -89.20 40.65
N THR A 537 -46.21 -89.52 41.51
CA THR A 537 -46.23 -90.74 42.32
C THR A 537 -47.53 -90.75 43.13
N PRO A 538 -48.40 -91.78 43.00
CA PRO A 538 -49.62 -91.83 43.79
C PRO A 538 -49.26 -91.89 45.27
N ARG A 539 -49.78 -90.93 46.03
CA ARG A 539 -49.70 -90.85 47.47
C ARG A 539 -50.27 -92.15 48.07
N ALA A 540 -49.42 -92.93 48.73
CA ALA A 540 -49.88 -94.07 49.53
C ALA A 540 -50.83 -93.58 50.62
N SER A 541 -52.08 -94.02 50.56
CA SER A 541 -53.08 -93.82 51.60
C SER A 541 -52.67 -94.59 52.85
N ARG A 542 -52.34 -93.86 53.90
CA ARG A 542 -52.14 -94.37 55.26
C ARG A 542 -53.50 -94.83 55.83
N PRO A 543 -53.63 -96.03 56.42
CA PRO A 543 -54.88 -96.48 57.02
C PRO A 543 -55.13 -95.77 58.35
N SER A 544 -56.38 -95.34 58.57
CA SER A 544 -56.85 -94.93 59.90
C SER A 544 -57.16 -96.17 60.76
N PRO A 545 -56.76 -96.20 62.03
CA PRO A 545 -57.21 -97.21 62.99
C PRO A 545 -58.63 -96.89 63.49
N SER A 546 -59.37 -97.94 63.80
CA SER A 546 -60.70 -97.94 64.40
C SER A 546 -60.69 -97.48 65.86
N ALA A 547 -61.48 -96.43 66.17
CA ALA A 547 -62.37 -96.22 67.32
C ALA A 547 -62.61 -94.72 67.51
#